data_AF-A0Y9I2-F1
#
_entry.id   AF-A0Y9I2-F1
#
_cell.length_a   1.000
_cell.length_b   1.000
_cell.length_c   1.000
_cell.angle_alpha   90.00
_cell.angle_beta   90.00
_cell.angle_gamma   90.00
#
_symmetry.space_group_name_H-M   'P 1'
#
loop_
_entity.id
_entity.type
_entity.pdbx_description
1 polymer ?
#
loop_
_entity_poly.entity_id
_entity_poly.type
_entity_poly.pdbx_seq_one_letter_code
_entity_poly.pdbx_strand_id
1 'polypeptide(L)'
;MSKKWKKFGSVASKTRQPTAREKPASRIERLAKSQFDIEYYREQYQITGLDTDVDYYSHYLDSGDKANFCPYRGFNPLYIRHGQNNWDYSKTALEILLDGGVKSDRPDNDADRDTMEIFSFLAVTKDWFDISVVENYCERIYTSTGEAISVYMHHMMPLFLAPNKWFFPSGYSAMNLDLFKATVNPISHYILHGIHEYRSIPARLNDERLNFSFFQFTDLMPEFHVDPTQYRITSEFVEKLEPLDSQDEISPGVSLIHHSGKYLLGGTRCVFSDSGGKVTHYFLEYLNSMNVKNVTFKTSSIEKIDAKNIAVDVSVPKDVSFKKAVNLMNEYDRNYFHFAVEVCSILYFLEAQNISSDYVLLLSDDLHPNFFELFDIIVKDTPYSYVKLSRGILARVGDLIEVSGHAQILDIYETRPNDEDIFISEEAIRYVRNKVLKELNINPVASNSLYLKRQSGYRNLANQRELEEHLLIENFQSISVENYSIYLQVLQLSRAHVIVAATGAALTNILWMPEGSNVVVLQSDHKSINIKFWGILCAALNINFYVLTGPRLGVVTGKYGVHDDFDIDINELKDLLLTLK
;
A
#
# COMPACT_ATOMS: atom_id res chain seq x y z
N MET A 1 49.72 25.28 -59.93
CA MET A 1 50.25 24.73 -61.20
C MET A 1 50.65 23.28 -61.00
N SER A 2 50.03 22.41 -61.80
CA SER A 2 50.42 21.08 -62.31
C SER A 2 51.51 20.21 -61.65
N LYS A 3 51.27 18.88 -61.76
CA LYS A 3 52.22 17.74 -61.89
C LYS A 3 52.88 17.32 -60.56
N LYS A 4 53.12 16.04 -60.23
CA LYS A 4 53.04 14.67 -60.78
C LYS A 4 53.20 13.78 -59.49
N TRP A 5 52.77 12.53 -59.36
CA TRP A 5 53.22 11.34 -60.09
C TRP A 5 52.30 10.16 -59.76
N LYS A 6 51.98 9.38 -60.80
CA LYS A 6 51.43 8.02 -60.73
C LYS A 6 52.58 7.01 -60.77
N LYS A 7 52.28 5.83 -60.20
CA LYS A 7 52.47 4.44 -60.70
C LYS A 7 53.47 3.57 -59.92
N PHE A 8 52.98 2.42 -59.45
CA PHE A 8 53.25 1.03 -59.90
C PHE A 8 52.13 0.16 -59.24
N GLY A 9 51.28 -0.62 -59.92
CA GLY A 9 51.55 -1.66 -60.93
C GLY A 9 51.62 -3.03 -60.22
N SER A 10 50.50 -3.56 -59.70
CA SER A 10 49.70 -4.70 -60.22
C SER A 10 50.42 -6.05 -60.37
N VAL A 11 49.97 -7.09 -59.65
CA VAL A 11 49.63 -8.43 -60.19
C VAL A 11 48.52 -9.04 -59.33
N ALA A 12 47.56 -9.68 -60.00
CA ALA A 12 46.22 -10.04 -59.57
C ALA A 12 46.10 -11.48 -59.01
N SER A 13 45.07 -11.72 -58.19
CA SER A 13 44.13 -12.84 -58.40
C SER A 13 42.81 -12.66 -57.64
N LYS A 14 41.76 -12.36 -58.42
CA LYS A 14 40.32 -12.53 -58.17
C LYS A 14 39.83 -12.63 -56.70
N THR A 15 39.48 -11.49 -56.12
CA THR A 15 38.46 -11.45 -55.05
C THR A 15 37.11 -11.11 -55.68
N ARG A 16 36.10 -11.94 -55.35
CA ARG A 16 34.67 -11.65 -55.59
C ARG A 16 34.37 -10.22 -55.14
N GLN A 17 33.59 -9.48 -55.94
CA GLN A 17 33.06 -8.18 -55.52
C GLN A 17 32.37 -8.34 -54.16
N PRO A 18 32.73 -7.55 -53.12
CA PRO A 18 31.90 -7.45 -51.94
C PRO A 18 30.63 -6.69 -52.36
N THR A 19 29.50 -7.37 -52.26
CA THR A 19 28.18 -6.72 -52.27
C THR A 19 28.20 -5.58 -51.26
N ALA A 20 27.62 -4.44 -51.64
CA ALA A 20 27.59 -3.23 -50.85
C ALA A 20 27.20 -3.56 -49.39
N ARG A 21 28.13 -3.34 -48.45
CA ARG A 21 27.84 -3.48 -47.02
C ARG A 21 26.73 -2.50 -46.66
N GLU A 22 25.55 -3.04 -46.35
CA GLU A 22 24.46 -2.27 -45.75
C GLU A 22 24.94 -1.56 -44.48
N LYS A 23 24.47 -0.32 -44.27
CA LYS A 23 24.80 0.45 -43.06
C LYS A 23 24.24 -0.30 -41.82
N PRO A 24 24.98 -0.35 -40.70
CA PRO A 24 24.59 -1.12 -39.51
C PRO A 24 23.18 -0.83 -39.00
N ALA A 25 22.76 0.45 -39.00
CA ALA A 25 21.45 0.88 -38.52
C ALA A 25 20.27 0.26 -39.30
N SER A 26 20.35 0.15 -40.63
CA SER A 26 19.25 -0.39 -41.46
C SER A 26 19.15 -1.93 -41.42
N ARG A 27 20.13 -2.61 -40.85
CA ARG A 27 20.09 -4.05 -40.61
C ARG A 27 19.47 -4.36 -39.24
N ILE A 28 19.84 -3.58 -38.23
CA ILE A 28 19.33 -3.70 -36.86
C ILE A 28 17.82 -3.44 -36.84
N GLU A 29 17.38 -2.36 -37.48
CA GLU A 29 15.96 -1.96 -37.50
C GLU A 29 15.05 -2.98 -38.23
N ARG A 30 15.59 -3.65 -39.26
CA ARG A 30 14.87 -4.70 -40.00
C ARG A 30 14.75 -6.00 -39.22
N LEU A 31 15.81 -6.36 -38.48
CA LEU A 31 15.80 -7.50 -37.56
C LEU A 31 14.82 -7.26 -36.42
N ALA A 32 14.83 -6.06 -35.84
CA ALA A 32 13.89 -5.66 -34.81
C ALA A 32 12.45 -5.77 -35.33
N LYS A 33 12.15 -5.13 -36.47
CA LYS A 33 10.81 -5.20 -37.08
C LYS A 33 10.34 -6.62 -37.42
N SER A 34 11.25 -7.58 -37.64
CA SER A 34 10.91 -8.99 -37.87
C SER A 34 10.56 -9.78 -36.61
N GLN A 35 10.93 -9.29 -35.42
CA GLN A 35 10.60 -9.91 -34.12
C GLN A 35 9.30 -9.37 -33.52
N PHE A 36 8.82 -8.23 -34.01
CA PHE A 36 7.60 -7.59 -33.51
C PHE A 36 6.35 -8.24 -34.12
N ASP A 37 5.47 -8.77 -33.27
CA ASP A 37 4.20 -9.37 -33.66
C ASP A 37 3.10 -8.30 -33.63
N ILE A 38 2.79 -7.77 -34.80
CA ILE A 38 1.87 -6.64 -34.95
C ILE A 38 0.44 -6.98 -34.52
N GLU A 39 -0.03 -8.22 -34.78
CA GLU A 39 -1.40 -8.61 -34.43
C GLU A 39 -1.52 -8.84 -32.93
N TYR A 40 -0.52 -9.47 -32.30
CA TYR A 40 -0.50 -9.60 -30.84
C TYR A 40 -0.40 -8.25 -30.12
N TYR A 41 0.47 -7.35 -30.60
CA TYR A 41 0.59 -6.02 -30.05
C TYR A 41 -0.71 -5.22 -30.22
N ARG A 42 -1.36 -5.35 -31.39
CA ARG A 42 -2.66 -4.75 -31.68
C ARG A 42 -3.76 -5.29 -30.79
N GLU A 43 -3.79 -6.59 -30.47
CA GLU A 43 -4.72 -7.17 -29.50
C GLU A 43 -4.54 -6.53 -28.11
N GLN A 44 -3.30 -6.33 -27.65
CA GLN A 44 -3.02 -5.63 -26.38
C GLN A 44 -3.48 -4.17 -26.41
N TYR A 45 -3.28 -3.50 -27.55
CA TYR A 45 -3.59 -2.09 -27.74
C TYR A 45 -5.10 -1.84 -27.94
N GLN A 46 -5.83 -2.71 -28.61
CA GLN A 46 -7.28 -2.58 -28.82
C GLN A 46 -8.10 -2.79 -27.55
N ILE A 47 -7.56 -3.50 -26.56
CA ILE A 47 -8.12 -3.58 -25.20
C ILE A 47 -8.12 -2.21 -24.50
N THR A 48 -7.32 -1.24 -24.98
CA THR A 48 -7.22 0.13 -24.43
C THR A 48 -7.99 1.22 -25.18
N GLY A 49 -8.66 0.91 -26.30
CA GLY A 49 -9.64 1.82 -26.94
C GLY A 49 -9.13 2.96 -27.81
N LEU A 50 -7.94 2.87 -28.42
CA LEU A 50 -7.36 3.92 -29.30
C LEU A 50 -7.39 3.57 -30.80
N ASP A 51 -7.38 4.61 -31.65
CA ASP A 51 -7.73 4.67 -33.08
C ASP A 51 -7.06 3.63 -34.02
N THR A 52 -7.69 3.30 -35.15
CA THR A 52 -7.35 2.14 -36.01
C THR A 52 -6.25 2.37 -37.05
N ASP A 53 -5.71 3.59 -37.17
CA ASP A 53 -4.69 3.96 -38.16
C ASP A 53 -3.30 4.24 -37.53
N VAL A 54 -2.91 3.48 -36.50
CA VAL A 54 -1.60 3.61 -35.82
C VAL A 54 -0.57 2.62 -36.39
N ASP A 55 0.64 3.10 -36.73
CA ASP A 55 1.79 2.21 -36.98
C ASP A 55 2.29 1.64 -35.65
N TYR A 56 1.77 0.47 -35.29
CA TYR A 56 2.01 -0.19 -34.00
C TYR A 56 3.50 -0.46 -33.69
N TYR A 57 4.33 -0.67 -34.71
CA TYR A 57 5.77 -0.86 -34.50
C TYR A 57 6.42 0.46 -34.08
N SER A 58 6.07 1.56 -34.75
CA SER A 58 6.56 2.90 -34.40
C SER A 58 6.05 3.32 -33.02
N HIS A 59 4.77 3.06 -32.71
CA HIS A 59 4.21 3.29 -31.37
C HIS A 59 4.97 2.51 -30.29
N TYR A 60 5.30 1.24 -30.53
CA TYR A 60 6.04 0.45 -29.55
C TYR A 60 7.41 1.05 -29.23
N LEU A 61 8.13 1.53 -30.25
CA LEU A 61 9.45 2.14 -30.07
C LEU A 61 9.41 3.47 -29.32
N ASP A 62 8.30 4.21 -29.43
CA ASP A 62 8.15 5.52 -28.80
C ASP A 62 7.70 5.41 -27.33
N SER A 63 6.69 4.58 -27.07
CA SER A 63 6.00 4.53 -25.77
C SER A 63 5.50 3.15 -25.34
N GLY A 64 5.45 2.15 -26.22
CA GLY A 64 4.83 0.86 -25.91
C GLY A 64 5.57 0.03 -24.87
N ASP A 65 6.90 0.05 -24.90
CA ASP A 65 7.73 -0.58 -23.86
C ASP A 65 7.53 0.09 -22.49
N LYS A 66 7.42 1.41 -22.44
CA LYS A 66 7.16 2.18 -21.20
C LYS A 66 5.78 1.89 -20.62
N ALA A 67 4.81 1.56 -21.47
CA ALA A 67 3.48 1.10 -21.09
C ALA A 67 3.42 -0.40 -20.74
N ASN A 68 4.56 -1.10 -20.67
CA ASN A 68 4.69 -2.54 -20.43
C ASN A 68 4.00 -3.44 -21.48
N PHE A 69 3.73 -2.93 -22.68
CA PHE A 69 3.23 -3.76 -23.76
C PHE A 69 4.32 -4.69 -24.27
N CYS A 70 3.96 -5.95 -24.51
CA CYS A 70 4.91 -6.96 -24.95
C CYS A 70 4.93 -6.99 -26.48
N PRO A 71 6.12 -6.98 -27.11
CA PRO A 71 6.22 -6.89 -28.56
C PRO A 71 5.82 -8.18 -29.31
N TYR A 72 5.76 -9.34 -28.64
CA TYR A 72 5.31 -10.62 -29.21
C TYR A 72 4.92 -11.63 -28.12
N ARG A 73 4.17 -12.68 -28.51
CA ARG A 73 3.51 -13.68 -27.60
C ARG A 73 4.44 -14.48 -26.67
N GLY A 74 5.75 -14.46 -26.90
CA GLY A 74 6.75 -15.17 -26.10
C GLY A 74 7.74 -14.26 -25.36
N PHE A 75 7.49 -12.95 -25.36
CA PHE A 75 8.37 -11.97 -24.74
C PHE A 75 8.21 -12.00 -23.21
N ASN A 76 9.32 -12.07 -22.45
CA ASN A 76 9.26 -12.06 -20.99
C ASN A 76 8.94 -10.64 -20.46
N PRO A 77 7.76 -10.40 -19.86
CA PRO A 77 7.36 -9.06 -19.42
C PRO A 77 8.25 -8.49 -18.30
N LEU A 78 8.94 -9.34 -17.53
CA LEU A 78 9.88 -8.89 -16.50
C LEU A 78 11.10 -8.17 -17.09
N TYR A 79 11.44 -8.44 -18.36
CA TYR A 79 12.59 -7.86 -19.03
C TYR A 79 12.44 -6.34 -19.25
N ILE A 80 11.21 -5.86 -19.46
CA ILE A 80 10.89 -4.42 -19.55
C ILE A 80 11.09 -3.75 -18.19
N ARG A 81 10.66 -4.42 -17.12
CA ARG A 81 10.73 -3.91 -15.74
C ARG A 81 12.16 -3.87 -15.18
N HIS A 82 12.99 -4.87 -15.51
CA HIS A 82 14.39 -4.90 -15.10
C HIS A 82 15.22 -3.78 -15.73
N GLY A 83 14.93 -3.37 -16.97
CA GLY A 83 15.56 -2.21 -17.61
C GLY A 83 15.13 -0.87 -17.02
N GLN A 84 13.90 -0.77 -16.52
CA GLN A 84 13.38 0.47 -15.92
C GLN A 84 13.81 0.68 -14.46
N ASN A 85 14.07 -0.40 -13.70
CA ASN A 85 14.40 -0.33 -12.27
C ASN A 85 15.91 -0.41 -11.95
N ASN A 86 16.78 -0.66 -12.93
CA ASN A 86 18.25 -0.60 -12.76
C ASN A 86 18.80 0.69 -13.36
N TRP A 87 19.32 1.58 -12.52
CA TRP A 87 19.92 2.87 -12.95
C TRP A 87 21.17 2.71 -13.84
N ASP A 88 21.72 1.50 -13.96
CA ASP A 88 22.91 1.15 -14.77
C ASP A 88 22.56 0.45 -16.10
N TYR A 89 21.26 0.30 -16.44
CA TYR A 89 20.79 -0.44 -17.64
C TYR A 89 19.75 0.36 -18.45
N SER A 90 20.15 1.49 -19.05
CA SER A 90 19.27 2.23 -19.98
C SER A 90 19.29 1.63 -21.39
N LYS A 91 18.49 0.59 -21.65
CA LYS A 91 18.27 0.08 -23.02
C LYS A 91 17.13 0.82 -23.70
N THR A 92 17.30 1.10 -24.99
CA THR A 92 16.25 1.64 -25.87
C THR A 92 15.23 0.56 -26.21
N ALA A 93 13.99 0.94 -26.56
CA ALA A 93 12.93 0.00 -26.98
C ALA A 93 13.39 -0.95 -28.10
N LEU A 94 14.26 -0.46 -28.99
CA LEU A 94 14.87 -1.24 -30.07
C LEU A 94 15.84 -2.32 -29.55
N GLU A 95 16.59 -2.03 -28.49
CA GLU A 95 17.49 -2.99 -27.82
C GLU A 95 16.71 -4.00 -26.99
N ILE A 96 15.62 -3.59 -26.34
CA ILE A 96 14.70 -4.49 -25.62
C ILE A 96 14.10 -5.53 -26.58
N LEU A 97 13.65 -5.06 -27.76
CA LEU A 97 13.07 -5.90 -28.79
C LEU A 97 14.06 -6.95 -29.35
N LEU A 98 15.34 -6.59 -29.45
CA LEU A 98 16.38 -7.47 -29.99
C LEU A 98 16.94 -8.43 -28.94
N ASP A 99 17.00 -8.03 -27.67
CA ASP A 99 17.63 -8.81 -26.61
C ASP A 99 16.64 -9.73 -25.87
N GLY A 100 15.34 -9.40 -25.91
CA GLY A 100 14.27 -10.25 -25.35
C GLY A 100 14.01 -11.54 -26.13
N GLY A 101 14.65 -11.73 -27.30
CA GLY A 101 14.30 -12.82 -28.23
C GLY A 101 15.40 -13.34 -29.16
N VAL A 102 16.66 -12.94 -29.03
CA VAL A 102 17.74 -13.53 -29.83
C VAL A 102 18.59 -14.45 -28.97
N LYS A 103 18.63 -15.73 -29.40
CA LYS A 103 19.62 -16.77 -29.08
C LYS A 103 21.00 -16.15 -28.78
N SER A 104 21.20 -15.75 -27.52
CA SER A 104 22.54 -15.59 -26.99
C SER A 104 23.15 -16.98 -26.95
N ASP A 105 24.44 -17.12 -27.23
CA ASP A 105 25.23 -18.36 -27.14
C ASP A 105 25.31 -18.91 -25.69
N ARG A 106 24.22 -18.85 -24.94
CA ARG A 106 24.03 -19.61 -23.71
C ARG A 106 23.72 -21.05 -24.13
N PRO A 107 24.35 -22.06 -23.51
CA PRO A 107 24.13 -23.45 -23.88
C PRO A 107 22.62 -23.74 -23.91
N ASP A 108 22.16 -24.43 -24.96
CA ASP A 108 20.77 -24.84 -25.26
C ASP A 108 20.06 -25.65 -24.14
N ASN A 109 20.59 -25.70 -22.92
CA ASN A 109 20.00 -26.39 -21.78
C ASN A 109 19.20 -25.48 -20.83
N ASP A 110 19.33 -24.15 -20.90
CA ASP A 110 18.62 -23.23 -19.98
C ASP A 110 17.35 -22.61 -20.59
N ALA A 111 17.28 -22.38 -21.91
CA ALA A 111 16.05 -21.86 -22.55
C ALA A 111 14.93 -22.91 -22.62
N ASP A 112 15.29 -24.18 -22.80
CA ASP A 112 14.37 -25.31 -22.64
C ASP A 112 14.00 -25.52 -21.17
N ARG A 113 14.85 -25.10 -20.21
CA ARG A 113 14.56 -25.12 -18.77
C ARG A 113 13.59 -24.02 -18.37
N ASP A 114 13.70 -22.81 -18.93
CA ASP A 114 12.80 -21.68 -18.64
C ASP A 114 11.42 -21.88 -19.31
N THR A 115 11.40 -22.47 -20.51
CA THR A 115 10.15 -22.84 -21.20
C THR A 115 9.52 -24.09 -20.56
N MET A 116 10.32 -25.08 -20.15
CA MET A 116 9.86 -26.15 -19.26
C MET A 116 9.44 -25.60 -17.91
N GLU A 117 10.04 -24.55 -17.35
CA GLU A 117 9.62 -23.95 -16.09
C GLU A 117 8.28 -23.24 -16.27
N ILE A 118 8.01 -22.56 -17.39
CA ILE A 118 6.70 -21.94 -17.64
C ILE A 118 5.62 -22.99 -17.92
N PHE A 119 5.90 -24.04 -18.72
CA PHE A 119 4.94 -25.12 -18.96
C PHE A 119 4.77 -26.06 -17.75
N SER A 120 5.82 -26.28 -16.96
CA SER A 120 5.75 -27.00 -15.69
C SER A 120 5.09 -26.14 -14.61
N PHE A 121 5.31 -24.82 -14.61
CA PHE A 121 4.57 -23.86 -13.80
C PHE A 121 3.10 -23.92 -14.18
N LEU A 122 2.72 -23.81 -15.45
CA LEU A 122 1.32 -23.97 -15.92
C LEU A 122 0.71 -25.34 -15.58
N ALA A 123 1.50 -26.42 -15.64
CA ALA A 123 1.05 -27.77 -15.31
C ALA A 123 0.86 -27.98 -13.79
N VAL A 124 1.63 -27.28 -12.96
CA VAL A 124 1.60 -27.37 -11.49
C VAL A 124 0.72 -26.27 -10.86
N THR A 125 0.52 -25.13 -11.54
CA THR A 125 -0.23 -23.98 -11.03
C THR A 125 -1.71 -24.09 -11.23
N LYS A 126 -2.20 -24.98 -12.09
CA LYS A 126 -3.64 -25.11 -12.33
C LYS A 126 -4.42 -25.42 -11.04
N ASP A 127 -3.81 -26.19 -10.13
CA ASP A 127 -4.39 -26.54 -8.83
C ASP A 127 -4.14 -25.46 -7.76
N TRP A 128 -3.19 -24.55 -8.02
CA TRP A 128 -2.86 -23.39 -7.18
C TRP A 128 -3.63 -22.13 -7.58
N PHE A 129 -4.58 -22.24 -8.51
CA PHE A 129 -5.17 -21.06 -9.13
C PHE A 129 -6.69 -21.11 -9.05
N ASP A 130 -7.27 -20.16 -8.33
CA ASP A 130 -8.72 -20.06 -8.20
C ASP A 130 -9.23 -19.04 -9.22
N ILE A 131 -9.85 -19.54 -10.30
CA ILE A 131 -10.44 -18.69 -11.34
C ILE A 131 -11.42 -17.69 -10.74
N SER A 132 -12.19 -18.08 -9.72
CA SER A 132 -13.16 -17.19 -9.07
C SER A 132 -12.49 -16.03 -8.34
N VAL A 133 -11.26 -16.20 -7.88
CA VAL A 133 -10.48 -15.11 -7.26
C VAL A 133 -10.07 -14.10 -8.32
N VAL A 134 -9.60 -14.56 -9.47
CA VAL A 134 -9.22 -13.69 -10.60
C VAL A 134 -10.43 -13.00 -11.22
N GLU A 135 -11.53 -13.73 -11.41
CA GLU A 135 -12.80 -13.17 -11.87
C GLU A 135 -13.33 -12.10 -10.90
N ASN A 136 -13.13 -12.30 -9.59
CA ASN A 136 -13.53 -11.33 -8.58
C ASN A 136 -12.61 -10.10 -8.56
N TYR A 137 -11.30 -10.26 -8.75
CA TYR A 137 -10.38 -9.13 -8.87
C TYR A 137 -10.61 -8.31 -10.15
N CYS A 138 -10.99 -8.98 -11.25
CA CYS A 138 -11.15 -8.35 -12.55
C CYS A 138 -12.60 -8.03 -12.91
N GLU A 139 -13.58 -8.39 -12.06
CA GLU A 139 -15.02 -8.29 -12.30
C GLU A 139 -15.46 -8.80 -13.69
N ARG A 140 -14.82 -9.87 -14.16
CA ARG A 140 -15.01 -10.44 -15.50
C ARG A 140 -14.99 -11.96 -15.41
N ILE A 141 -15.91 -12.63 -16.11
CA ILE A 141 -15.94 -14.08 -16.24
C ILE A 141 -14.98 -14.51 -17.35
N TYR A 142 -14.09 -15.46 -17.08
CA TYR A 142 -13.13 -15.97 -18.06
C TYR A 142 -13.63 -17.26 -18.68
N THR A 143 -13.48 -17.40 -20.00
CA THR A 143 -14.02 -18.55 -20.73
C THR A 143 -13.16 -19.80 -20.59
N SER A 144 -11.93 -19.66 -20.09
CA SER A 144 -11.04 -20.77 -19.78
C SER A 144 -10.09 -20.45 -18.63
N THR A 145 -9.70 -21.47 -17.86
CA THR A 145 -8.68 -21.36 -16.80
C THR A 145 -7.33 -20.84 -17.33
N GLY A 146 -7.00 -21.14 -18.60
CA GLY A 146 -5.78 -20.63 -19.24
C GLY A 146 -5.81 -19.12 -19.47
N GLU A 147 -6.97 -18.57 -19.83
CA GLU A 147 -7.17 -17.12 -19.99
C GLU A 147 -7.00 -16.39 -18.65
N ALA A 148 -7.60 -16.93 -17.58
CA ALA A 148 -7.48 -16.37 -16.24
C ALA A 148 -6.05 -16.44 -15.67
N ILE A 149 -5.34 -17.55 -15.89
CA ILE A 149 -3.93 -17.70 -15.49
C ILE A 149 -3.06 -16.69 -16.24
N SER A 150 -3.27 -16.53 -17.54
CA SER A 150 -2.56 -15.53 -18.34
C SER A 150 -2.78 -14.12 -17.80
N VAL A 151 -4.03 -13.73 -17.54
CA VAL A 151 -4.36 -12.41 -16.98
C VAL A 151 -3.68 -12.19 -15.64
N TYR A 152 -3.71 -13.18 -14.75
CA TYR A 152 -3.03 -13.04 -13.47
C TYR A 152 -1.52 -12.90 -13.63
N MET A 153 -0.88 -13.73 -14.45
CA MET A 153 0.57 -13.69 -14.63
C MET A 153 1.03 -12.34 -15.18
N HIS A 154 0.25 -11.75 -16.09
CA HIS A 154 0.62 -10.49 -16.72
C HIS A 154 0.20 -9.24 -15.93
N HIS A 155 -0.93 -9.27 -15.21
CA HIS A 155 -1.53 -8.07 -14.62
C HIS A 155 -1.61 -8.08 -13.09
N MET A 156 -1.77 -9.26 -12.47
CA MET A 156 -2.06 -9.34 -11.03
C MET A 156 -0.86 -9.78 -10.20
N MET A 157 -0.07 -10.70 -10.75
CA MET A 157 1.17 -11.21 -10.17
C MET A 157 2.20 -10.09 -9.92
N PRO A 158 2.36 -9.07 -10.81
CA PRO A 158 3.24 -7.92 -10.54
C PRO A 158 2.77 -7.00 -9.41
N LEU A 159 1.49 -7.11 -9.02
CA LEU A 159 0.82 -6.33 -7.98
C LEU A 159 0.72 -7.10 -6.65
N PHE A 160 1.35 -8.27 -6.54
CA PHE A 160 1.28 -9.14 -5.35
C PHE A 160 -0.14 -9.56 -4.97
N LEU A 161 -1.08 -9.54 -5.93
CA LEU A 161 -2.44 -10.00 -5.71
C LEU A 161 -2.46 -11.53 -5.60
N ALA A 162 -3.41 -12.04 -4.81
CA ALA A 162 -3.46 -13.46 -4.52
C ALA A 162 -3.95 -14.28 -5.74
N PRO A 163 -3.27 -15.38 -6.10
CA PRO A 163 -3.69 -16.29 -7.19
C PRO A 163 -4.85 -17.20 -6.78
N ASN A 164 -5.04 -17.35 -5.47
CA ASN A 164 -6.04 -18.19 -4.84
C ASN A 164 -6.33 -17.64 -3.44
N LYS A 165 -7.25 -18.29 -2.71
CA LYS A 165 -7.71 -17.81 -1.40
C LYS A 165 -6.71 -18.05 -0.25
N TRP A 166 -5.66 -18.84 -0.45
CA TRP A 166 -4.79 -19.37 0.60
C TRP A 166 -3.32 -18.95 0.47
N PHE A 167 -2.89 -18.46 -0.70
CA PHE A 167 -1.54 -17.99 -0.95
C PHE A 167 -1.53 -16.46 -1.05
N PHE A 168 -0.89 -15.81 -0.07
CA PHE A 168 -0.78 -14.36 -0.03
C PHE A 168 0.66 -13.93 -0.38
N PRO A 169 0.92 -13.43 -1.61
CA PRO A 169 2.27 -13.15 -2.06
C PRO A 169 3.04 -12.19 -1.16
N SER A 170 2.40 -11.11 -0.70
CA SER A 170 3.04 -10.13 0.18
C SER A 170 3.28 -10.67 1.61
N GLY A 171 2.42 -11.53 2.12
CA GLY A 171 2.66 -12.22 3.40
C GLY A 171 3.79 -13.24 3.30
N TYR A 172 3.83 -14.02 2.21
CA TYR A 172 4.91 -14.97 1.98
C TYR A 172 6.27 -14.25 1.83
N SER A 173 6.31 -13.10 1.14
CA SER A 173 7.50 -12.24 1.08
C SER A 173 7.88 -11.65 2.44
N ALA A 174 6.91 -11.24 3.25
CA ALA A 174 7.17 -10.68 4.58
C ALA A 174 7.78 -11.73 5.54
N MET A 175 7.38 -13.00 5.41
CA MET A 175 7.95 -14.11 6.19
C MET A 175 9.33 -14.57 5.69
N ASN A 176 9.69 -14.24 4.45
CA ASN A 176 10.90 -14.69 3.78
C ASN A 176 11.70 -13.49 3.26
N LEU A 177 12.36 -12.76 4.18
CA LEU A 177 13.09 -11.51 3.92
C LEU A 177 14.21 -11.65 2.87
N ASP A 178 14.72 -12.86 2.65
CA ASP A 178 15.66 -13.18 1.59
C ASP A 178 15.06 -13.02 0.18
N LEU A 179 13.76 -13.27 0.03
CA LEU A 179 13.02 -13.08 -1.22
C LEU A 179 12.75 -11.61 -1.52
N PHE A 180 12.52 -10.81 -0.47
CA PHE A 180 12.35 -9.37 -0.59
C PHE A 180 13.61 -8.69 -1.14
N LYS A 181 14.79 -9.19 -0.76
CA LYS A 181 16.10 -8.70 -1.26
C LYS A 181 16.47 -9.24 -2.65
N ALA A 182 15.95 -10.41 -3.01
CA ALA A 182 16.25 -11.06 -4.29
C ALA A 182 15.26 -10.68 -5.41
N THR A 183 14.22 -9.87 -5.13
CA THR A 183 13.19 -9.46 -6.11
C THR A 183 12.50 -10.64 -6.80
N VAL A 184 12.44 -11.80 -6.13
CA VAL A 184 11.84 -13.02 -6.68
C VAL A 184 10.33 -12.97 -6.48
N ASN A 185 9.57 -13.36 -7.50
CA ASN A 185 8.12 -13.43 -7.39
C ASN A 185 7.71 -14.46 -6.31
N PRO A 186 6.82 -14.12 -5.36
CA PRO A 186 6.58 -14.96 -4.19
C PRO A 186 5.89 -16.28 -4.52
N ILE A 187 4.93 -16.28 -5.46
CA ILE A 187 4.26 -17.53 -5.88
C ILE A 187 5.22 -18.40 -6.70
N SER A 188 5.97 -17.82 -7.63
CA SER A 188 6.96 -18.56 -8.42
C SER A 188 8.02 -19.19 -7.52
N HIS A 189 8.54 -18.43 -6.56
CA HIS A 189 9.48 -18.96 -5.59
C HIS A 189 8.88 -20.08 -4.75
N TYR A 190 7.66 -19.89 -4.21
CA TYR A 190 7.05 -20.90 -3.36
C TYR A 190 6.84 -22.23 -4.10
N ILE A 191 6.30 -22.17 -5.33
CA ILE A 191 5.99 -23.36 -6.12
C ILE A 191 7.26 -24.08 -6.59
N LEU A 192 8.28 -23.33 -7.02
CA LEU A 192 9.52 -23.91 -7.57
C LEU A 192 10.51 -24.36 -6.49
N HIS A 193 10.53 -23.68 -5.35
CA HIS A 193 11.55 -23.87 -4.32
C HIS A 193 10.96 -23.99 -2.90
N GLY A 194 10.03 -23.11 -2.53
CA GLY A 194 9.49 -23.03 -1.17
C GLY A 194 8.84 -24.32 -0.64
N ILE A 195 8.14 -25.08 -1.50
CA ILE A 195 7.55 -26.39 -1.15
C ILE A 195 8.64 -27.40 -0.75
N HIS A 196 9.76 -27.43 -1.49
CA HIS A 196 10.87 -28.34 -1.23
C HIS A 196 11.78 -27.87 -0.09
N GLU A 197 11.80 -26.57 0.17
CA GLU A 197 12.50 -25.94 1.28
C GLU A 197 11.68 -25.94 2.59
N TYR A 198 10.49 -26.54 2.59
CA TYR A 198 9.55 -26.54 3.73
C TYR A 198 9.23 -25.15 4.29
N ARG A 199 9.21 -24.13 3.41
CA ARG A 199 8.87 -22.76 3.81
C ARG A 199 7.37 -22.67 4.11
N SER A 200 7.02 -21.97 5.17
CA SER A 200 5.62 -21.75 5.54
C SER A 200 4.98 -20.71 4.63
N ILE A 201 3.74 -20.97 4.20
CA ILE A 201 2.84 -19.94 3.67
C ILE A 201 2.03 -19.33 4.81
N PRO A 202 1.70 -18.03 4.75
CA PRO A 202 0.72 -17.46 5.67
C PRO A 202 -0.60 -18.19 5.44
N ALA A 203 -1.07 -18.96 6.42
CA ALA A 203 -2.28 -19.74 6.27
C ALA A 203 -3.51 -18.82 6.17
N ARG A 204 -4.40 -19.10 5.22
CA ARG A 204 -5.83 -18.81 5.39
C ARG A 204 -6.57 -20.15 5.42
N LEU A 205 -7.22 -20.39 6.56
CA LEU A 205 -8.22 -21.44 6.78
C LEU A 205 -9.21 -21.46 5.62
N ASN A 206 -9.11 -22.45 4.72
CA ASN A 206 -10.19 -22.93 3.86
C ASN A 206 -9.67 -24.12 3.03
N ASP A 207 -9.36 -25.21 3.72
CA ASP A 207 -9.47 -26.54 3.12
C ASP A 207 -10.92 -26.99 3.36
N GLU A 208 -11.75 -27.00 2.31
CA GLU A 208 -13.12 -27.56 2.37
C GLU A 208 -13.13 -29.08 2.63
N ARG A 209 -11.96 -29.72 2.83
CA ARG A 209 -11.84 -31.11 3.30
C ARG A 209 -11.42 -31.23 4.76
N LEU A 210 -11.23 -30.12 5.47
CA LEU A 210 -11.14 -30.13 6.92
C LEU A 210 -12.46 -29.59 7.46
N ASN A 211 -13.29 -30.50 7.99
CA ASN A 211 -14.44 -30.17 8.83
C ASN A 211 -13.97 -29.26 9.97
N PHE A 212 -13.97 -27.95 9.76
CA PHE A 212 -13.78 -26.98 10.83
C PHE A 212 -15.00 -27.07 11.73
N SER A 213 -14.76 -27.62 12.91
CA SER A 213 -15.71 -27.56 14.01
C SER A 213 -15.92 -26.07 14.32
N PHE A 214 -17.10 -25.56 13.99
CA PHE A 214 -17.55 -24.24 14.42
C PHE A 214 -17.58 -24.24 15.95
N PHE A 215 -16.60 -23.60 16.59
CA PHE A 215 -16.64 -23.41 18.03
C PHE A 215 -17.36 -22.09 18.32
N GLN A 216 -18.54 -22.19 18.92
CA GLN A 216 -19.12 -21.07 19.66
C GLN A 216 -18.18 -20.77 20.84
N PHE A 217 -18.08 -19.50 21.23
CA PHE A 217 -17.15 -19.03 22.26
C PHE A 217 -17.23 -19.81 23.59
N THR A 218 -18.35 -20.48 23.84
CA THR A 218 -18.57 -21.38 24.99
C THR A 218 -17.63 -22.58 25.07
N ASP A 219 -16.95 -22.95 23.98
CA ASP A 219 -16.12 -24.16 23.90
C ASP A 219 -14.60 -23.89 24.00
N LEU A 220 -14.18 -22.62 24.06
CA LEU A 220 -12.77 -22.19 24.05
C LEU A 220 -12.14 -22.00 25.43
N MET A 221 -12.83 -22.42 26.49
CA MET A 221 -12.27 -22.59 27.83
C MET A 221 -12.42 -24.06 28.21
N PRO A 222 -11.36 -24.81 28.54
CA PRO A 222 -11.56 -25.90 29.50
C PRO A 222 -11.25 -25.45 30.94
N GLU A 223 -10.57 -24.33 31.17
CA GLU A 223 -9.14 -24.34 31.53
C GLU A 223 -8.25 -25.17 30.56
N PHE A 224 -7.57 -24.46 29.65
CA PHE A 224 -6.85 -24.85 28.40
C PHE A 224 -6.03 -26.15 28.33
N HIS A 225 -6.46 -27.08 27.46
CA HIS A 225 -5.68 -28.14 26.80
C HIS A 225 -6.06 -28.26 25.30
N VAL A 226 -5.54 -27.36 24.46
CA VAL A 226 -5.54 -27.50 22.99
C VAL A 226 -4.23 -26.92 22.42
N ASP A 227 -3.71 -27.57 21.38
CA ASP A 227 -2.51 -27.24 20.58
C ASP A 227 -2.68 -25.92 19.79
N PRO A 228 -1.68 -25.01 19.68
CA PRO A 228 -1.89 -23.59 19.41
C PRO A 228 -1.48 -23.17 17.99
N THR A 229 -2.42 -22.92 17.06
CA THR A 229 -2.02 -22.48 15.70
C THR A 229 -2.93 -21.46 15.01
N GLN A 230 -3.66 -20.62 15.74
CA GLN A 230 -4.68 -19.66 15.25
C GLN A 230 -6.07 -20.27 15.03
N TYR A 231 -7.10 -19.53 15.43
CA TYR A 231 -8.51 -19.87 15.29
C TYR A 231 -9.27 -18.69 14.69
N ARG A 232 -10.25 -18.98 13.85
CA ARG A 232 -11.23 -17.99 13.44
C ARG A 232 -12.47 -18.13 14.30
N ILE A 233 -12.75 -17.11 15.11
CA ILE A 233 -13.87 -17.09 16.04
C ILE A 233 -14.97 -16.21 15.47
N THR A 234 -16.21 -16.71 15.48
CA THR A 234 -17.39 -15.88 15.26
C THR A 234 -17.94 -15.45 16.61
N SER A 235 -18.06 -14.14 16.82
CA SER A 235 -18.62 -13.58 18.04
C SER A 235 -19.81 -12.68 17.74
N GLU A 236 -20.79 -12.68 18.65
CA GLU A 236 -21.87 -11.70 18.63
C GLU A 236 -21.29 -10.34 19.02
N PHE A 237 -21.49 -9.36 18.15
CA PHE A 237 -21.23 -7.96 18.41
C PHE A 237 -22.36 -7.40 19.28
N VAL A 238 -21.99 -6.74 20.37
CA VAL A 238 -22.95 -6.17 21.32
C VAL A 238 -22.75 -4.67 21.41
N GLU A 239 -23.81 -3.92 21.10
CA GLU A 239 -23.85 -2.44 21.11
C GLU A 239 -23.85 -1.84 22.52
N LYS A 240 -24.07 -2.65 23.55
CA LYS A 240 -24.11 -2.19 24.94
C LYS A 240 -22.92 -2.71 25.71
N LEU A 241 -22.24 -1.80 26.40
CA LEU A 241 -21.26 -2.11 27.44
C LEU A 241 -21.85 -3.11 28.45
N GLU A 242 -21.02 -4.01 28.95
CA GLU A 242 -21.45 -4.95 29.98
C GLU A 242 -21.66 -4.23 31.32
N PRO A 243 -22.45 -4.77 32.27
CA PRO A 243 -22.79 -4.07 33.52
C PRO A 243 -21.60 -3.65 34.40
N LEU A 244 -20.42 -4.25 34.21
CA LEU A 244 -19.18 -3.95 34.92
C LEU A 244 -18.28 -2.94 34.19
N ASP A 245 -18.63 -2.60 32.96
CA ASP A 245 -17.92 -1.60 32.18
C ASP A 245 -18.54 -0.22 32.46
N SER A 246 -17.73 0.84 32.51
CA SER A 246 -18.21 2.22 32.64
C SER A 246 -17.73 3.07 31.47
N GLN A 247 -18.52 4.07 31.13
CA GLN A 247 -18.18 5.07 30.13
C GLN A 247 -18.35 6.45 30.73
N ASP A 248 -17.25 7.17 30.82
CA ASP A 248 -17.21 8.52 31.35
C ASP A 248 -16.90 9.48 30.19
N GLU A 249 -17.82 10.41 29.90
CA GLU A 249 -17.56 11.46 28.92
C GLU A 249 -16.58 12.48 29.51
N ILE A 250 -15.40 12.58 28.91
CA ILE A 250 -14.28 13.38 29.42
C ILE A 250 -14.11 14.71 28.67
N SER A 251 -14.71 14.80 27.48
CA SER A 251 -14.79 15.97 26.61
C SER A 251 -15.96 15.76 25.64
N PRO A 252 -16.57 16.80 25.05
CA PRO A 252 -17.71 16.60 24.14
C PRO A 252 -17.43 15.57 23.04
N GLY A 253 -18.17 14.46 23.06
CA GLY A 253 -18.03 13.36 22.10
C GLY A 253 -16.83 12.44 22.32
N VAL A 254 -16.02 12.67 23.36
CA VAL A 254 -14.88 11.82 23.75
C VAL A 254 -15.17 11.15 25.08
N SER A 255 -15.06 9.82 25.11
CA SER A 255 -15.29 9.05 26.32
C SER A 255 -14.10 8.18 26.68
N LEU A 256 -13.90 8.02 27.98
CA LEU A 256 -13.03 7.01 28.53
C LEU A 256 -13.88 5.81 28.93
N ILE A 257 -13.54 4.64 28.37
CA ILE A 257 -14.25 3.39 28.60
C ILE A 257 -13.38 2.51 29.48
N HIS A 258 -13.93 2.11 30.62
CA HIS A 258 -13.31 1.17 31.54
C HIS A 258 -13.91 -0.22 31.34
N HIS A 259 -13.05 -1.22 31.21
CA HIS A 259 -13.47 -2.61 31.24
C HIS A 259 -12.75 -3.39 32.33
N SER A 260 -13.49 -4.24 33.05
CA SER A 260 -12.95 -5.10 34.11
C SER A 260 -13.04 -6.57 33.70
N GLY A 261 -11.92 -7.28 33.75
CA GLY A 261 -11.82 -8.70 33.41
C GLY A 261 -12.25 -8.94 31.97
N LYS A 262 -11.37 -8.66 31.00
CA LYS A 262 -11.69 -8.85 29.58
C LYS A 262 -10.55 -9.49 28.82
N TYR A 263 -10.84 -9.86 27.58
CA TYR A 263 -9.81 -10.21 26.63
C TYR A 263 -9.72 -9.13 25.54
N LEU A 264 -8.53 -8.56 25.39
CA LEU A 264 -8.22 -7.62 24.33
C LEU A 264 -7.56 -8.37 23.17
N LEU A 265 -7.99 -8.11 21.95
CA LEU A 265 -7.29 -8.61 20.77
C LEU A 265 -6.21 -7.63 20.31
N GLY A 266 -4.98 -8.12 20.23
CA GLY A 266 -3.84 -7.34 19.78
C GLY A 266 -4.05 -6.74 18.39
N GLY A 267 -3.65 -5.48 18.23
CA GLY A 267 -3.78 -4.70 17.00
C GLY A 267 -5.22 -4.34 16.61
N THR A 268 -6.17 -4.38 17.53
CA THR A 268 -7.56 -3.97 17.26
C THR A 268 -8.16 -3.23 18.46
N ARG A 269 -9.35 -2.67 18.29
CA ARG A 269 -10.21 -2.17 19.37
C ARG A 269 -11.28 -3.20 19.78
N CYS A 270 -11.04 -4.48 19.53
CA CYS A 270 -11.97 -5.55 19.92
C CYS A 270 -11.69 -5.98 21.36
N VAL A 271 -12.70 -5.79 22.22
CA VAL A 271 -12.70 -6.26 23.59
C VAL A 271 -13.77 -7.33 23.73
N PHE A 272 -13.36 -8.53 24.12
CA PHE A 272 -14.23 -9.67 24.36
C PHE A 272 -14.61 -9.74 25.84
N SER A 273 -15.85 -10.12 26.13
CA SER A 273 -16.32 -10.36 27.50
C SER A 273 -15.54 -11.49 28.19
N ASP A 274 -15.66 -11.59 29.51
CA ASP A 274 -15.03 -12.66 30.29
C ASP A 274 -15.57 -14.06 29.93
N SER A 275 -16.85 -14.15 29.55
CA SER A 275 -17.47 -15.35 28.94
C SER A 275 -17.23 -15.44 27.43
N GLY A 276 -16.56 -14.42 26.90
CA GLY A 276 -16.25 -13.96 25.54
C GLY A 276 -17.17 -14.26 24.36
N GLY A 277 -18.40 -14.71 24.58
CA GLY A 277 -19.41 -14.75 23.51
C GLY A 277 -19.78 -13.39 22.91
N LYS A 278 -19.30 -12.28 23.50
CA LYS A 278 -19.67 -10.91 23.13
C LYS A 278 -18.43 -10.06 22.90
N VAL A 279 -18.44 -9.31 21.79
CA VAL A 279 -17.40 -8.32 21.47
C VAL A 279 -18.00 -6.92 21.51
N THR A 280 -17.32 -6.03 22.22
CA THR A 280 -17.46 -4.59 22.07
C THR A 280 -16.37 -4.05 21.15
N HIS A 281 -16.77 -3.17 20.23
CA HIS A 281 -15.87 -2.47 19.33
C HIS A 281 -16.58 -1.18 18.91
N TYR A 282 -16.09 -0.06 19.42
CA TYR A 282 -16.76 1.23 19.26
C TYR A 282 -17.01 1.61 17.79
N PHE A 283 -16.04 1.37 16.90
CA PHE A 283 -16.20 1.63 15.48
C PHE A 283 -17.36 0.83 14.87
N LEU A 284 -17.52 -0.44 15.26
CA LEU A 284 -18.64 -1.27 14.81
C LEU A 284 -19.99 -0.78 15.33
N GLU A 285 -20.05 -0.26 16.55
CA GLU A 285 -21.25 0.33 17.12
C GLU A 285 -21.73 1.50 16.27
N TYR A 286 -20.79 2.40 15.93
CA TYR A 286 -21.05 3.53 15.07
C TYR A 286 -21.46 3.12 13.65
N LEU A 287 -20.79 2.12 13.06
CA LEU A 287 -21.16 1.60 11.74
C LEU A 287 -22.56 0.98 11.71
N ASN A 288 -22.95 0.29 12.78
CA ASN A 288 -24.27 -0.32 12.91
C ASN A 288 -25.37 0.73 13.11
N SER A 289 -25.13 1.75 13.94
CA SER A 289 -26.09 2.82 14.21
C SER A 289 -26.42 3.63 12.95
N MET A 290 -25.43 3.84 12.07
CA MET A 290 -25.61 4.59 10.84
C MET A 290 -26.15 3.76 9.67
N ASN A 291 -26.41 2.46 9.85
CA ASN A 291 -26.87 1.53 8.80
C ASN A 291 -25.99 1.60 7.53
N VAL A 292 -24.70 1.90 7.69
CA VAL A 292 -23.77 2.05 6.57
C VAL A 292 -23.41 0.66 6.10
N LYS A 293 -24.13 0.19 5.08
CA LYS A 293 -24.00 -1.18 4.56
C LYS A 293 -22.60 -1.52 4.03
N ASN A 294 -21.77 -0.51 3.72
CA ASN A 294 -20.62 -0.67 2.83
C ASN A 294 -19.28 -0.19 3.43
N VAL A 295 -19.13 -0.09 4.75
CA VAL A 295 -17.80 0.13 5.36
C VAL A 295 -17.04 -1.19 5.41
N THR A 296 -15.83 -1.19 4.87
CA THR A 296 -14.98 -2.38 4.77
C THR A 296 -13.84 -2.26 5.78
N PHE A 297 -13.62 -3.28 6.60
CA PHE A 297 -12.40 -3.40 7.41
C PHE A 297 -11.21 -3.62 6.47
N LYS A 298 -10.17 -2.78 6.57
CA LYS A 298 -8.89 -3.03 5.87
C LYS A 298 -7.98 -4.00 6.62
N THR A 299 -8.49 -4.76 7.58
CA THR A 299 -7.68 -5.67 8.39
C THR A 299 -7.98 -7.10 8.03
N SER A 300 -6.92 -7.89 7.87
CA SER A 300 -7.01 -9.32 7.62
C SER A 300 -7.67 -10.08 8.77
N SER A 301 -7.71 -9.48 9.97
CA SER A 301 -8.07 -10.15 11.22
C SER A 301 -9.54 -9.99 11.62
N ILE A 302 -10.31 -9.08 11.00
CA ILE A 302 -11.73 -8.87 11.33
C ILE A 302 -12.56 -8.87 10.06
N GLU A 303 -13.60 -9.69 10.01
CA GLU A 303 -14.58 -9.72 8.93
C GLU A 303 -16.00 -9.55 9.50
N LYS A 304 -16.74 -8.58 8.98
CA LYS A 304 -18.16 -8.43 9.32
C LYS A 304 -18.95 -9.53 8.60
N ILE A 305 -19.63 -10.39 9.36
CA ILE A 305 -20.47 -11.46 8.80
C ILE A 305 -21.87 -10.90 8.50
N ASP A 306 -22.47 -10.23 9.48
CA ASP A 306 -23.77 -9.59 9.37
C ASP A 306 -23.87 -8.39 10.33
N ALA A 307 -25.08 -7.87 10.55
CA ALA A 307 -25.31 -6.72 11.42
C ALA A 307 -24.92 -6.97 12.89
N LYS A 308 -24.96 -8.22 13.36
CA LYS A 308 -24.73 -8.61 14.75
C LYS A 308 -23.54 -9.53 14.94
N ASN A 309 -22.92 -10.04 13.87
CA ASN A 309 -21.84 -11.01 13.99
C ASN A 309 -20.59 -10.54 13.26
N ILE A 310 -19.45 -10.75 13.91
CA ILE A 310 -18.12 -10.58 13.31
C ILE A 310 -17.33 -11.87 13.45
N ALA A 311 -16.51 -12.15 12.44
CA ALA A 311 -15.48 -13.17 12.51
C ALA A 311 -14.14 -12.50 12.78
N VAL A 312 -13.37 -13.08 13.68
CA VAL A 312 -12.09 -12.53 14.10
C VAL A 312 -11.04 -13.65 14.16
N ASP A 313 -9.90 -13.42 13.54
CA ASP A 313 -8.76 -14.33 13.58
C ASP A 313 -7.96 -14.07 14.86
N VAL A 314 -7.90 -15.06 15.74
CA VAL A 314 -7.21 -14.97 17.02
C VAL A 314 -6.14 -16.05 17.19
N SER A 315 -5.10 -15.71 17.92
CA SER A 315 -4.11 -16.61 18.48
C SER A 315 -4.22 -16.53 20.00
N VAL A 316 -4.32 -17.68 20.67
CA VAL A 316 -4.43 -17.76 22.13
C VAL A 316 -3.16 -18.40 22.68
N PRO A 317 -2.05 -17.65 22.78
CA PRO A 317 -0.85 -18.16 23.41
C PRO A 317 -1.08 -18.40 24.90
N LYS A 318 -0.33 -19.34 25.48
CA LYS A 318 -0.25 -19.47 26.93
C LYS A 318 0.41 -18.20 27.50
N ASP A 319 -0.19 -17.61 28.53
CA ASP A 319 0.41 -16.60 29.40
C ASP A 319 0.59 -15.16 28.87
N VAL A 320 -0.31 -14.65 28.02
CA VAL A 320 -0.34 -13.20 27.72
C VAL A 320 -1.43 -12.52 28.56
N SER A 321 -1.01 -11.84 29.63
CA SER A 321 -1.92 -11.10 30.50
C SER A 321 -1.33 -9.82 31.08
N PHE A 322 -2.21 -8.84 31.34
CA PHE A 322 -1.88 -7.56 31.93
C PHE A 322 -2.80 -7.27 33.11
N LYS A 323 -2.25 -6.74 34.20
CA LYS A 323 -3.07 -6.33 35.36
C LYS A 323 -3.89 -5.09 35.05
N LYS A 324 -3.23 -4.07 34.50
CA LYS A 324 -3.80 -2.77 34.12
C LYS A 324 -3.21 -2.34 32.79
N ALA A 325 -4.03 -1.99 31.81
CA ALA A 325 -3.54 -1.56 30.50
C ALA A 325 -4.43 -0.49 29.86
N VAL A 326 -3.84 0.34 29.01
CA VAL A 326 -4.56 1.23 28.08
C VAL A 326 -4.38 0.68 26.67
N ASN A 327 -5.47 0.43 25.95
CA ASN A 327 -5.40 0.06 24.54
C ASN A 327 -5.18 1.30 23.68
N LEU A 328 -4.02 1.39 23.01
CA LEU A 328 -3.79 2.42 21.99
C LEU A 328 -3.93 1.89 20.57
N MET A 329 -4.04 0.58 20.41
CA MET A 329 -4.05 -0.10 19.12
C MET A 329 -5.36 0.13 18.38
N ASN A 330 -5.29 0.03 17.06
CA ASN A 330 -6.48 -0.03 16.22
C ASN A 330 -6.18 -0.72 14.89
N GLU A 331 -7.24 -0.93 14.11
CA GLU A 331 -7.23 -1.65 12.84
C GLU A 331 -6.34 -0.98 11.78
N TYR A 332 -6.14 0.33 11.88
CA TYR A 332 -5.50 1.15 10.86
C TYR A 332 -4.15 1.73 11.31
N ASP A 333 -3.65 1.36 12.49
CA ASP A 333 -2.46 1.93 13.12
C ASP A 333 -1.15 1.70 12.35
N ARG A 334 -1.13 0.80 11.36
CA ARG A 334 -0.03 0.64 10.38
C ARG A 334 0.06 1.79 9.38
N ASN A 335 -0.98 2.61 9.27
CA ASN A 335 -0.97 3.82 8.45
C ASN A 335 -0.53 5.02 9.29
N TYR A 336 0.41 5.80 8.75
CA TYR A 336 1.03 6.91 9.48
C TYR A 336 0.03 7.96 9.98
N PHE A 337 -1.03 8.22 9.21
CA PHE A 337 -2.08 9.12 9.64
C PHE A 337 -2.79 8.62 10.90
N HIS A 338 -3.33 7.41 10.87
CA HIS A 338 -4.04 6.84 12.02
C HIS A 338 -3.10 6.72 13.23
N PHE A 339 -1.83 6.39 13.02
CA PHE A 339 -0.86 6.37 14.11
C PHE A 339 -0.63 7.75 14.75
N ALA A 340 -0.33 8.78 13.95
CA ALA A 340 -0.03 10.10 14.49
C ALA A 340 -1.27 10.83 15.03
N VAL A 341 -2.44 10.61 14.43
CA VAL A 341 -3.69 11.35 14.70
C VAL A 341 -4.60 10.59 15.68
N GLU A 342 -4.69 9.26 15.60
CA GLU A 342 -5.57 8.47 16.48
C GLU A 342 -4.82 7.78 17.62
N VAL A 343 -3.59 7.29 17.41
CA VAL A 343 -2.86 6.56 18.47
C VAL A 343 -2.14 7.55 19.39
N CYS A 344 -1.32 8.43 18.82
CA CYS A 344 -0.47 9.35 19.58
C CYS A 344 -1.26 10.40 20.38
N SER A 345 -2.43 10.78 19.89
CA SER A 345 -3.29 11.81 20.50
C SER A 345 -3.97 11.32 21.78
N ILE A 346 -4.07 10.00 22.01
CA ILE A 346 -4.67 9.43 23.22
C ILE A 346 -3.94 9.93 24.49
N LEU A 347 -2.62 10.13 24.40
CA LEU A 347 -1.82 10.57 25.54
C LEU A 347 -2.29 11.90 26.14
N TYR A 348 -2.83 12.81 25.31
CA TYR A 348 -3.44 14.05 25.78
C TYR A 348 -4.56 13.80 26.78
N PHE A 349 -5.44 12.83 26.49
CA PHE A 349 -6.57 12.49 27.35
C PHE A 349 -6.12 11.75 28.61
N LEU A 350 -5.12 10.88 28.51
CA LEU A 350 -4.57 10.18 29.68
C LEU A 350 -3.98 11.15 30.70
N GLU A 351 -3.19 12.12 30.23
CA GLU A 351 -2.63 13.16 31.09
C GLU A 351 -3.72 14.08 31.66
N ALA A 352 -4.68 14.52 30.84
CA ALA A 352 -5.78 15.37 31.28
C ALA A 352 -6.65 14.71 32.38
N GLN A 353 -6.85 13.40 32.29
CA GLN A 353 -7.60 12.63 33.27
C GLN A 353 -6.74 12.08 34.43
N ASN A 354 -5.44 12.40 34.46
CA ASN A 354 -4.48 11.90 35.46
C ASN A 354 -4.52 10.37 35.62
N ILE A 355 -4.59 9.65 34.50
CA ILE A 355 -4.59 8.18 34.52
C ILE A 355 -3.29 7.68 35.13
N SER A 356 -3.40 6.77 36.11
CA SER A 356 -2.25 6.25 36.85
C SER A 356 -1.18 5.66 35.92
N SER A 357 0.08 5.89 36.25
CA SER A 357 1.23 5.28 35.57
C SER A 357 1.35 3.77 35.77
N ASP A 358 0.53 3.18 36.65
CA ASP A 358 0.44 1.72 36.82
C ASP A 358 -0.22 1.03 35.61
N TYR A 359 -0.90 1.78 34.73
CA TYR A 359 -1.40 1.27 33.46
C TYR A 359 -0.27 1.27 32.42
N VAL A 360 -0.04 0.10 31.80
CA VAL A 360 0.85 -0.01 30.65
C VAL A 360 0.12 0.37 29.36
N LEU A 361 0.76 1.14 28.49
CA LEU A 361 0.23 1.45 27.17
C LEU A 361 0.49 0.28 26.21
N LEU A 362 -0.52 -0.16 25.46
CA LEU A 362 -0.38 -1.26 24.50
C LEU A 362 -0.31 -0.71 23.08
N LEU A 363 0.74 -1.11 22.34
CA LEU A 363 0.94 -0.80 20.92
C LEU A 363 1.08 -2.08 20.09
N SER A 364 0.74 -2.01 18.81
CA SER A 364 1.00 -3.10 17.87
C SER A 364 2.50 -3.29 17.68
N ASP A 365 2.96 -4.54 17.61
CA ASP A 365 4.39 -4.84 17.43
C ASP A 365 4.89 -4.74 15.98
N ASP A 366 3.96 -4.77 15.03
CA ASP A 366 4.17 -4.84 13.59
C ASP A 366 4.24 -3.47 12.89
N LEU A 367 4.48 -2.41 13.67
CA LEU A 367 4.53 -1.04 13.19
C LEU A 367 5.87 -0.69 12.54
N HIS A 368 5.86 0.29 11.64
CA HIS A 368 7.08 0.81 11.02
C HIS A 368 8.02 1.40 12.09
N PRO A 369 9.36 1.27 11.98
CA PRO A 369 10.31 1.82 12.96
C PRO A 369 10.09 3.31 13.29
N ASN A 370 9.76 4.12 12.29
CA ASN A 370 9.40 5.53 12.49
C ASN A 370 8.23 5.73 13.45
N PHE A 371 7.27 4.80 13.54
CA PHE A 371 6.13 4.97 14.44
C PHE A 371 6.57 4.77 15.88
N PHE A 372 7.48 3.82 16.14
CA PHE A 372 8.12 3.68 17.44
C PHE A 372 8.99 4.91 17.76
N GLU A 373 9.77 5.43 16.81
CA GLU A 373 10.55 6.68 17.00
C GLU A 373 9.63 7.86 17.39
N LEU A 374 8.52 8.05 16.67
CA LEU A 374 7.54 9.09 16.99
C LEU A 374 6.95 8.89 18.39
N PHE A 375 6.58 7.66 18.73
CA PHE A 375 5.96 7.37 20.01
C PHE A 375 6.95 7.54 21.16
N ASP A 376 8.20 7.12 21.00
CA ASP A 376 9.28 7.32 21.98
C ASP A 376 9.49 8.81 22.28
N ILE A 377 9.40 9.68 21.26
CA ILE A 377 9.43 11.14 21.44
C ILE A 377 8.22 11.62 22.25
N ILE A 378 7.03 11.09 21.95
CA ILE A 378 5.77 11.53 22.57
C ILE A 378 5.66 11.11 24.04
N VAL A 379 6.08 9.89 24.38
CA VAL A 379 6.06 9.41 25.78
C VAL A 379 7.27 9.90 26.59
N LYS A 380 8.24 10.56 25.96
CA LYS A 380 9.38 11.13 26.66
C LYS A 380 8.93 12.13 27.73
N ASP A 381 9.56 12.05 28.88
CA ASP A 381 9.25 12.84 30.08
C ASP A 381 7.79 12.69 30.57
N THR A 382 7.14 11.58 30.24
CA THR A 382 5.87 11.15 30.83
C THR A 382 6.09 9.96 31.75
N PRO A 383 5.18 9.67 32.70
CA PRO A 383 5.35 8.54 33.61
C PRO A 383 4.92 7.19 32.97
N TYR A 384 4.44 7.21 31.73
CA TYR A 384 3.90 6.02 31.08
C TYR A 384 5.00 5.18 30.45
N SER A 385 4.80 3.86 30.50
CA SER A 385 5.58 2.89 29.74
C SER A 385 4.67 2.17 28.75
N TYR A 386 5.25 1.64 27.68
CA TYR A 386 4.49 0.89 26.70
C TYR A 386 5.07 -0.51 26.46
N VAL A 387 4.20 -1.43 26.08
CA VAL A 387 4.52 -2.79 25.67
C VAL A 387 3.94 -3.04 24.28
N LYS A 388 4.66 -3.82 23.49
CA LYS A 388 4.23 -4.23 22.15
C LYS A 388 3.44 -5.53 22.25
N LEU A 389 2.24 -5.57 21.66
CA LEU A 389 1.39 -6.75 21.59
C LEU A 389 1.18 -7.12 20.12
N SER A 390 1.39 -8.39 19.78
CA SER A 390 1.25 -8.85 18.41
C SER A 390 -0.19 -8.88 17.96
N ARG A 391 -0.42 -8.51 16.70
CA ARG A 391 -1.76 -8.50 16.11
C ARG A 391 -2.36 -9.90 16.12
N GLY A 392 -3.63 -9.99 16.50
CA GLY A 392 -4.34 -11.26 16.61
C GLY A 392 -4.06 -12.03 17.89
N ILE A 393 -3.13 -11.62 18.76
CA ILE A 393 -2.97 -12.25 20.08
C ILE A 393 -4.11 -11.83 21.00
N LEU A 394 -4.83 -12.80 21.56
CA LEU A 394 -5.83 -12.56 22.58
C LEU A 394 -5.13 -12.46 23.95
N ALA A 395 -5.14 -11.27 24.54
CA ALA A 395 -4.51 -10.97 25.82
C ALA A 395 -5.55 -10.78 26.92
N ARG A 396 -5.36 -11.40 28.08
CA ARG A 396 -6.24 -11.18 29.24
C ARG A 396 -5.86 -9.89 29.96
N VAL A 397 -6.81 -8.99 30.18
CA VAL A 397 -6.58 -7.71 30.87
C VAL A 397 -7.50 -7.61 32.09
N GLY A 398 -6.91 -7.38 33.26
CA GLY A 398 -7.68 -7.22 34.51
C GLY A 398 -8.50 -5.94 34.55
N ASP A 399 -7.89 -4.82 34.17
CA ASP A 399 -8.47 -3.48 34.16
C ASP A 399 -7.97 -2.75 32.91
N LEU A 400 -8.85 -2.57 31.94
CA LEU A 400 -8.55 -2.04 30.61
C LEU A 400 -9.20 -0.67 30.44
N ILE A 401 -8.43 0.27 29.89
CA ILE A 401 -8.93 1.58 29.47
C ILE A 401 -8.88 1.67 27.95
N GLU A 402 -9.97 2.12 27.33
CA GLU A 402 -10.02 2.58 25.95
C GLU A 402 -10.42 4.07 25.91
N VAL A 403 -9.81 4.83 25.01
CA VAL A 403 -10.26 6.21 24.70
C VAL A 403 -10.99 6.17 23.37
N SER A 404 -12.22 6.66 23.40
CA SER A 404 -13.16 6.59 22.28
C SER A 404 -13.63 7.96 21.85
N GLY A 405 -13.92 8.13 20.56
CA GLY A 405 -14.50 9.34 20.00
C GLY A 405 -13.54 10.52 19.84
N HIS A 406 -12.26 10.40 20.21
CA HIS A 406 -11.27 11.48 20.05
C HIS A 406 -10.83 11.71 18.60
N ALA A 407 -10.88 10.65 17.78
CA ALA A 407 -10.66 10.71 16.36
C ALA A 407 -11.45 9.60 15.65
N GLN A 408 -12.22 9.99 14.63
CA GLN A 408 -13.03 9.12 13.81
C GLN A 408 -12.83 9.50 12.35
N ILE A 409 -12.29 8.57 11.56
CA ILE A 409 -12.17 8.70 10.11
C ILE A 409 -12.74 7.44 9.46
N LEU A 410 -13.86 7.60 8.74
CA LEU A 410 -14.46 6.50 7.99
C LEU A 410 -13.86 6.39 6.58
N ASP A 411 -13.41 5.18 6.25
CA ASP A 411 -13.00 4.79 4.91
C ASP A 411 -14.24 4.33 4.11
N ILE A 412 -14.81 5.25 3.32
CA ILE A 412 -15.99 5.01 2.49
C ILE A 412 -15.56 4.92 1.02
N TYR A 413 -15.96 3.84 0.33
CA TYR A 413 -15.52 3.55 -1.05
C TYR A 413 -16.57 3.82 -2.12
N GLU A 414 -17.84 3.79 -1.74
CA GLU A 414 -18.95 3.74 -2.71
C GLU A 414 -19.78 5.03 -2.75
N THR A 415 -19.75 5.79 -1.65
CA THR A 415 -20.49 7.05 -1.48
C THR A 415 -19.56 8.17 -1.05
N ARG A 416 -20.06 9.40 -1.08
CA ARG A 416 -19.35 10.55 -0.51
C ARG A 416 -19.46 10.48 1.02
N PRO A 417 -18.36 10.66 1.77
CA PRO A 417 -18.43 10.78 3.23
C PRO A 417 -19.29 11.97 3.67
N ASN A 418 -20.07 11.80 4.75
CA ASN A 418 -20.77 12.92 5.35
C ASN A 418 -19.85 13.71 6.29
N ASP A 419 -20.24 14.95 6.55
CA ASP A 419 -19.47 15.83 7.42
C ASP A 419 -19.42 15.35 8.88
N GLU A 420 -20.49 14.69 9.33
CA GLU A 420 -20.65 14.13 10.68
C GLU A 420 -19.85 12.84 10.88
N ASP A 421 -19.34 12.24 9.79
CA ASP A 421 -18.60 10.98 9.81
C ASP A 421 -17.13 11.14 10.23
N ILE A 422 -16.67 12.40 10.34
CA ILE A 422 -15.27 12.74 10.56
C ILE A 422 -15.15 13.65 11.77
N PHE A 423 -14.41 13.19 12.75
CA PHE A 423 -14.10 13.95 13.95
C PHE A 423 -12.62 13.81 14.30
N ILE A 424 -11.96 14.89 14.68
CA ILE A 424 -10.59 14.89 15.19
C ILE A 424 -10.52 15.99 16.24
N SER A 425 -10.11 15.67 17.47
CA SER A 425 -9.88 16.68 18.52
C SER A 425 -8.70 17.59 18.15
N GLU A 426 -8.96 18.87 17.92
CA GLU A 426 -7.93 19.85 17.58
C GLU A 426 -6.91 20.03 18.72
N GLU A 427 -7.36 19.99 19.97
CA GLU A 427 -6.51 20.11 21.16
C GLU A 427 -5.52 18.95 21.23
N ALA A 428 -5.98 17.72 20.99
CA ALA A 428 -5.13 16.55 21.01
C ALA A 428 -4.10 16.57 19.84
N ILE A 429 -4.48 17.13 18.69
CA ILE A 429 -3.55 17.35 17.56
C ILE A 429 -2.49 18.40 17.89
N ARG A 430 -2.90 19.54 18.46
CA ARG A 430 -1.96 20.58 18.93
C ARG A 430 -1.02 20.02 20.01
N TYR A 431 -1.53 19.16 20.89
CA TYR A 431 -0.73 18.47 21.90
C TYR A 431 0.37 17.62 21.25
N VAL A 432 0.03 16.72 20.32
CA VAL A 432 0.99 15.87 19.62
C VAL A 432 2.06 16.72 18.93
N ARG A 433 1.64 17.74 18.17
CA ARG A 433 2.55 18.67 17.49
C ARG A 433 3.53 19.33 18.45
N ASN A 434 3.00 19.96 19.50
CA ASN A 434 3.79 20.77 20.41
C ASN A 434 4.75 19.90 21.23
N LYS A 435 4.32 18.71 21.65
CA LYS A 435 5.16 17.74 22.36
C LYS A 435 6.35 17.34 21.49
N VAL A 436 6.12 16.93 20.24
CA VAL A 436 7.19 16.52 19.31
C VAL A 436 8.17 17.65 19.01
N LEU A 437 7.66 18.84 18.65
CA LEU A 437 8.50 20.00 18.35
C LEU A 437 9.37 20.41 19.55
N LYS A 438 8.78 20.41 20.75
CA LYS A 438 9.49 20.71 22.01
C LYS A 438 10.58 19.69 22.30
N GLU A 439 10.26 18.39 22.25
CA GLU A 439 11.21 17.33 22.59
C GLU A 439 12.39 17.25 21.62
N LEU A 440 12.17 17.62 20.36
CA LEU A 440 13.21 17.73 19.34
C LEU A 440 13.92 19.09 19.32
N ASN A 441 13.50 20.04 20.15
CA ASN A 441 13.98 21.42 20.17
C ASN A 441 13.95 22.09 18.78
N ILE A 442 12.84 21.91 18.07
CA ILE A 442 12.60 22.45 16.73
C ILE A 442 11.57 23.58 16.83
N ASN A 443 11.97 24.76 16.37
CA ASN A 443 11.06 25.88 16.17
C ASN A 443 10.71 25.97 14.67
N PRO A 444 9.44 25.81 14.29
CA PRO A 444 9.03 25.92 12.89
C PRO A 444 9.30 27.32 12.33
N VAL A 445 9.88 27.38 11.12
CA VAL A 445 10.19 28.64 10.42
C VAL A 445 9.96 28.43 8.93
N ALA A 446 8.98 29.12 8.34
CA ALA A 446 8.65 28.98 6.93
C ALA A 446 9.79 29.51 6.04
N SER A 447 10.48 28.62 5.31
CA SER A 447 11.60 28.99 4.43
C SER A 447 11.65 28.26 3.10
N ASN A 448 11.04 27.08 2.98
CA ASN A 448 11.20 26.20 1.81
C ASN A 448 9.84 25.83 1.19
N SER A 449 9.84 25.56 -0.11
CA SER A 449 8.70 24.97 -0.81
C SER A 449 9.00 23.50 -1.11
N LEU A 450 8.10 22.59 -0.73
CA LEU A 450 8.32 21.15 -0.82
C LEU A 450 7.26 20.47 -1.69
N TYR A 451 7.71 19.58 -2.57
CA TYR A 451 6.84 18.64 -3.28
C TYR A 451 7.03 17.25 -2.67
N LEU A 452 5.98 16.70 -2.05
CA LEU A 452 6.05 15.34 -1.52
C LEU A 452 5.71 14.36 -2.64
N LYS A 453 6.72 13.62 -3.09
CA LYS A 453 6.55 12.59 -4.12
C LYS A 453 5.63 11.51 -3.60
N ARG A 454 4.80 10.99 -4.50
CA ARG A 454 4.04 9.77 -4.26
C ARG A 454 4.76 8.62 -4.94
N GLN A 455 5.26 7.66 -4.16
CA GLN A 455 5.84 6.42 -4.66
C GLN A 455 5.01 5.25 -4.13
N SER A 456 3.81 5.08 -4.68
CA SER A 456 2.89 4.01 -4.29
C SER A 456 2.57 3.11 -5.48
N GLY A 457 2.13 1.89 -5.21
CA GLY A 457 1.64 1.01 -6.28
C GLY A 457 0.25 1.38 -6.83
N TYR A 458 -0.39 2.45 -6.36
CA TYR A 458 -1.79 2.82 -6.67
C TYR A 458 -2.07 4.30 -6.36
N ARG A 459 -3.06 4.92 -7.01
CA ARG A 459 -3.36 6.38 -6.96
C ARG A 459 -2.19 7.25 -7.41
N ASN A 460 -1.51 6.84 -8.46
CA ASN A 460 -0.37 7.58 -8.95
C ASN A 460 -0.82 8.80 -9.76
N LEU A 461 0.04 9.82 -9.78
CA LEU A 461 -0.10 10.95 -10.68
C LEU A 461 0.45 10.54 -12.03
N ALA A 462 -0.39 10.40 -13.05
CA ALA A 462 0.09 9.92 -14.36
C ALA A 462 1.01 10.96 -15.02
N ASN A 463 0.74 12.24 -14.82
CA ASN A 463 1.63 13.34 -15.21
C ASN A 463 2.64 13.78 -14.12
N GLN A 464 3.04 12.89 -13.20
CA GLN A 464 3.99 13.21 -12.11
C GLN A 464 5.27 13.86 -12.60
N ARG A 465 5.84 13.39 -13.72
CA ARG A 465 7.08 13.95 -14.27
C ARG A 465 6.92 15.41 -14.67
N GLU A 466 5.82 15.75 -15.34
CA GLU A 466 5.52 17.12 -15.77
C GLU A 466 5.36 18.04 -14.55
N LEU A 467 4.68 17.55 -13.52
CA LEU A 467 4.48 18.26 -12.26
C LEU A 467 5.81 18.48 -11.52
N GLU A 468 6.69 17.48 -11.46
CA GLU A 468 8.03 17.59 -10.88
C GLU A 468 8.90 18.61 -11.63
N GLU A 469 8.91 18.55 -12.96
CA GLU A 469 9.67 19.49 -13.81
C GLU A 469 9.18 20.93 -13.60
N HIS A 470 7.86 21.14 -13.51
CA HIS A 470 7.29 22.46 -13.27
C HIS A 470 7.60 22.98 -11.85
N LEU A 471 7.39 22.17 -10.82
CA LEU A 471 7.65 22.55 -9.44
C LEU A 471 9.13 22.86 -9.20
N LEU A 472 10.05 22.15 -9.88
CA LEU A 472 11.47 22.46 -9.84
C LEU A 472 11.78 23.87 -10.37
N ILE A 473 11.11 24.30 -11.45
CA ILE A 473 11.24 25.67 -11.99
C ILE A 473 10.74 26.71 -10.99
N GLU A 474 9.71 26.37 -10.21
CA GLU A 474 9.18 27.21 -9.11
C GLU A 474 10.01 27.10 -7.81
N ASN A 475 11.21 26.51 -7.86
CA ASN A 475 12.14 26.30 -6.74
C ASN A 475 11.60 25.40 -5.62
N PHE A 476 10.66 24.49 -5.93
CA PHE A 476 10.29 23.44 -4.99
C PHE A 476 11.38 22.40 -4.90
N GLN A 477 11.68 21.98 -3.68
CA GLN A 477 12.48 20.79 -3.42
C GLN A 477 11.55 19.58 -3.38
N SER A 478 11.81 18.60 -4.24
CA SER A 478 11.07 17.36 -4.21
C SER A 478 11.68 16.35 -3.24
N ILE A 479 10.85 15.75 -2.38
CA ILE A 479 11.27 14.81 -1.34
C ILE A 479 10.37 13.57 -1.27
N SER A 480 10.96 12.46 -0.87
CA SER A 480 10.30 11.18 -0.56
C SER A 480 10.39 10.93 0.95
N VAL A 481 9.38 11.38 1.69
CA VAL A 481 9.37 11.38 3.17
C VAL A 481 9.37 9.97 3.77
N GLU A 482 8.93 8.97 3.00
CA GLU A 482 8.97 7.55 3.35
C GLU A 482 10.40 7.05 3.63
N ASN A 483 11.41 7.69 3.05
CA ASN A 483 12.82 7.33 3.23
C ASN A 483 13.47 8.05 4.42
N TYR A 484 12.74 8.91 5.14
CA TYR A 484 13.26 9.72 6.23
C TYR A 484 12.85 9.14 7.59
N SER A 485 13.76 9.19 8.57
CA SER A 485 13.43 9.06 10.00
C SER A 485 12.44 10.14 10.44
N ILE A 486 11.73 9.94 11.55
CA ILE A 486 10.80 10.97 12.09
C ILE A 486 11.53 12.28 12.35
N TYR A 487 12.72 12.25 12.94
CA TYR A 487 13.50 13.47 13.16
C TYR A 487 13.68 14.30 11.87
N LEU A 488 14.11 13.66 10.78
CA LEU A 488 14.29 14.31 9.48
C LEU A 488 12.96 14.78 8.87
N GLN A 489 11.89 14.00 9.02
CA GLN A 489 10.55 14.43 8.58
C GLN A 489 10.14 15.71 9.32
N VAL A 490 10.19 15.73 10.66
CA VAL A 490 9.84 16.92 11.44
C VAL A 490 10.73 18.11 11.07
N LEU A 491 12.05 17.90 10.95
CA LEU A 491 13.02 18.96 10.66
C LEU A 491 12.84 19.61 9.27
N GLN A 492 12.54 18.82 8.24
CA GLN A 492 12.33 19.36 6.89
C GLN A 492 10.97 20.06 6.79
N LEU A 493 9.94 19.42 7.35
CA LEU A 493 8.56 19.87 7.20
C LEU A 493 8.24 21.07 8.10
N SER A 494 8.93 21.22 9.23
CA SER A 494 8.90 22.44 10.05
C SER A 494 9.51 23.66 9.38
N ARG A 495 10.10 23.50 8.18
CA ARG A 495 10.58 24.60 7.36
C ARG A 495 9.75 24.85 6.11
N ALA A 496 8.72 24.06 5.88
CA ALA A 496 7.90 24.18 4.69
C ALA A 496 6.95 25.38 4.79
N HIS A 497 7.14 26.39 3.94
CA HIS A 497 6.14 27.42 3.70
C HIS A 497 5.02 26.88 2.82
N VAL A 498 5.36 26.11 1.79
CA VAL A 498 4.37 25.52 0.87
C VAL A 498 4.64 24.04 0.73
N ILE A 499 3.61 23.22 0.90
CA ILE A 499 3.64 21.80 0.52
C ILE A 499 2.70 21.58 -0.65
N VAL A 500 3.17 20.93 -1.70
CA VAL A 500 2.34 20.33 -2.75
C VAL A 500 2.46 18.81 -2.62
N ALA A 501 1.35 18.08 -2.55
CA ALA A 501 1.38 16.63 -2.45
C ALA A 501 0.05 15.99 -2.86
N ALA A 502 0.11 14.77 -3.41
CA ALA A 502 -1.09 13.96 -3.61
C ALA A 502 -1.67 13.44 -2.28
N THR A 503 -2.98 13.19 -2.24
CA THR A 503 -3.63 12.59 -1.06
C THR A 503 -2.94 11.30 -0.62
N GLY A 504 -2.71 11.13 0.68
CA GLY A 504 -2.08 9.95 1.24
C GLY A 504 -1.39 10.20 2.58
N ALA A 505 -0.88 9.12 3.20
CA ALA A 505 -0.31 9.17 4.55
C ALA A 505 0.92 10.10 4.68
N ALA A 506 1.60 10.43 3.58
CA ALA A 506 2.70 11.41 3.59
C ALA A 506 2.24 12.81 4.05
N LEU A 507 0.98 13.19 3.78
CA LEU A 507 0.39 14.47 4.19
C LEU A 507 0.19 14.60 5.71
N THR A 508 0.30 13.52 6.48
CA THR A 508 0.33 13.59 7.95
C THR A 508 1.42 14.54 8.46
N ASN A 509 2.46 14.75 7.65
CA ASN A 509 3.52 15.71 7.93
C ASN A 509 3.09 17.20 7.96
N ILE A 510 1.84 17.53 7.59
CA ILE A 510 1.22 18.85 7.84
C ILE A 510 1.36 19.22 9.32
N LEU A 511 1.31 18.23 10.23
CA LEU A 511 1.50 18.41 11.68
C LEU A 511 2.75 19.24 12.04
N TRP A 512 3.80 19.15 11.23
CA TRP A 512 5.09 19.75 11.56
C TRP A 512 5.25 21.16 10.97
N MET A 513 4.39 21.56 10.04
CA MET A 513 4.53 22.82 9.32
C MET A 513 4.39 24.05 10.25
N PRO A 514 5.02 25.18 9.89
CA PRO A 514 4.79 26.47 10.52
C PRO A 514 3.33 26.93 10.38
N GLU A 515 2.88 27.72 11.35
CA GLU A 515 1.61 28.45 11.23
C GLU A 515 1.67 29.47 10.07
N GLY A 516 0.54 29.68 9.40
CA GLY A 516 0.43 30.57 8.22
C GLY A 516 1.01 30.00 6.93
N SER A 517 1.50 28.76 6.95
CA SER A 517 1.97 28.05 5.76
C SER A 517 0.80 27.60 4.86
N ASN A 518 1.11 27.12 3.66
CA ASN A 518 0.13 26.70 2.66
C ASN A 518 0.31 25.22 2.31
N VAL A 519 -0.80 24.50 2.18
CA VAL A 519 -0.82 23.12 1.71
C VAL A 519 -1.72 23.04 0.48
N VAL A 520 -1.19 22.51 -0.61
CA VAL A 520 -1.92 22.20 -1.85
C VAL A 520 -2.02 20.68 -1.96
N VAL A 521 -3.22 20.16 -1.73
CA VAL A 521 -3.51 18.73 -1.86
C VAL A 521 -4.00 18.42 -3.28
N LEU A 522 -3.32 17.50 -3.94
CA LEU A 522 -3.70 16.97 -5.25
C LEU A 522 -4.58 15.73 -5.05
N GLN A 523 -5.76 15.74 -5.65
CA GLN A 523 -6.70 14.63 -5.56
C GLN A 523 -7.31 14.30 -6.91
N SER A 524 -7.87 13.09 -7.05
CA SER A 524 -8.69 12.76 -8.20
C SER A 524 -10.14 13.23 -8.01
N ASP A 525 -10.92 13.23 -9.09
CA ASP A 525 -12.34 13.59 -9.11
C ASP A 525 -13.28 12.49 -8.55
N HIS A 526 -12.72 11.47 -7.89
CA HIS A 526 -13.54 10.40 -7.31
C HIS A 526 -14.41 10.92 -6.15
N LYS A 527 -15.73 10.70 -6.27
CA LYS A 527 -16.74 11.14 -5.29
C LYS A 527 -16.51 10.70 -3.84
N SER A 528 -15.78 9.60 -3.63
CA SER A 528 -15.50 9.02 -2.30
C SER A 528 -14.16 9.46 -1.71
N ILE A 529 -13.40 10.32 -2.39
CA ILE A 529 -12.20 10.90 -1.78
C ILE A 529 -12.62 11.75 -0.58
N ASN A 530 -11.98 11.44 0.55
CA ASN A 530 -12.15 12.17 1.78
C ASN A 530 -10.95 13.08 2.01
N ILE A 531 -11.13 14.39 1.82
CA ILE A 531 -10.11 15.41 2.10
C ILE A 531 -10.37 16.21 3.37
N LYS A 532 -11.56 16.07 3.96
CA LYS A 532 -12.00 16.94 5.04
C LYS A 532 -11.08 16.83 6.27
N PHE A 533 -10.60 15.63 6.58
CA PHE A 533 -9.69 15.45 7.71
C PHE A 533 -8.35 16.19 7.52
N TRP A 534 -7.87 16.38 6.29
CA TRP A 534 -6.72 17.27 6.03
C TRP A 534 -7.06 18.73 6.32
N GLY A 535 -8.26 19.17 5.94
CA GLY A 535 -8.78 20.51 6.25
C GLY A 535 -8.90 20.74 7.76
N ILE A 536 -9.35 19.74 8.53
CA ILE A 536 -9.40 19.80 10.00
C ILE A 536 -7.98 19.96 10.58
N LEU A 537 -7.01 19.16 10.12
CA LEU A 537 -5.61 19.33 10.55
C LEU A 537 -5.07 20.72 10.21
N CYS A 538 -5.36 21.24 9.02
CA CYS A 538 -4.90 22.57 8.62
C CYS A 538 -5.54 23.67 9.49
N ALA A 539 -6.86 23.60 9.73
CA ALA A 539 -7.56 24.54 10.62
C ALA A 539 -7.01 24.49 12.05
N ALA A 540 -6.82 23.29 12.59
CA ALA A 540 -6.23 23.05 13.91
C ALA A 540 -4.79 23.56 14.04
N LEU A 541 -4.11 23.89 12.94
CA LEU A 541 -2.73 24.37 12.94
C LEU A 541 -2.57 25.77 12.36
N ASN A 542 -3.68 26.42 12.00
CA ASN A 542 -3.73 27.69 11.27
C ASN A 542 -2.86 27.67 10.00
N ILE A 543 -3.07 26.63 9.18
CA ILE A 543 -2.44 26.41 7.88
C ILE A 543 -3.50 26.62 6.81
N ASN A 544 -3.14 27.30 5.72
CA ASN A 544 -4.03 27.51 4.60
C ASN A 544 -4.15 26.23 3.77
N PHE A 545 -5.39 25.82 3.50
CA PHE A 545 -5.71 24.56 2.84
C PHE A 545 -6.27 24.80 1.44
N TYR A 546 -5.59 24.26 0.43
CA TYR A 546 -5.98 24.32 -0.97
C TYR A 546 -6.07 22.91 -1.54
N VAL A 547 -7.00 22.72 -2.48
CA VAL A 547 -7.20 21.43 -3.14
C VAL A 547 -7.23 21.66 -4.64
N LEU A 548 -6.44 20.88 -5.35
CA LEU A 548 -6.50 20.78 -6.80
C LEU A 548 -7.05 19.40 -7.16
N THR A 549 -8.13 19.37 -7.94
CA THR A 549 -8.81 18.14 -8.31
C THR A 549 -8.58 17.89 -9.79
N GLY A 550 -8.20 16.68 -10.15
CA GLY A 550 -8.03 16.32 -11.55
C GLY A 550 -8.68 14.99 -11.93
N PRO A 551 -8.81 14.73 -13.24
CA PRO A 551 -9.61 13.62 -13.73
C PRO A 551 -8.91 12.29 -13.45
N ARG A 552 -9.70 11.28 -13.03
CA ARG A 552 -9.24 9.89 -13.03
C ARG A 552 -8.99 9.38 -14.45
N LEU A 553 -8.07 8.42 -14.57
CA LEU A 553 -7.77 7.76 -15.84
C LEU A 553 -8.74 6.63 -16.21
N GLY A 554 -9.49 6.11 -15.25
CA GLY A 554 -10.46 5.03 -15.45
C GLY A 554 -9.82 3.65 -15.54
N VAL A 555 -8.57 3.47 -15.10
CA VAL A 555 -7.86 2.17 -15.14
C VAL A 555 -8.38 1.24 -14.05
N VAL A 556 -8.61 1.79 -12.85
CA VAL A 556 -9.22 1.08 -11.72
C VAL A 556 -10.68 1.51 -11.59
N THR A 557 -11.59 0.54 -11.66
CA THR A 557 -13.04 0.77 -11.59
C THR A 557 -13.66 0.04 -10.39
N GLY A 558 -15.00 0.10 -10.27
CA GLY A 558 -15.74 -0.57 -9.20
C GLY A 558 -15.42 -0.02 -7.81
N LYS A 559 -15.47 -0.91 -6.80
CA LYS A 559 -15.26 -0.57 -5.39
C LYS A 559 -13.92 0.12 -5.11
N TYR A 560 -12.88 -0.25 -5.84
CA TYR A 560 -11.53 0.29 -5.66
C TYR A 560 -11.23 1.48 -6.58
N GLY A 561 -12.23 2.02 -7.28
CA GLY A 561 -12.05 3.17 -8.18
C GLY A 561 -11.56 4.46 -7.52
N VAL A 562 -11.65 4.56 -6.18
CA VAL A 562 -11.01 5.62 -5.39
C VAL A 562 -9.47 5.51 -5.38
N HIS A 563 -8.95 4.35 -5.76
CA HIS A 563 -7.52 4.05 -5.84
C HIS A 563 -6.93 4.22 -7.25
N ASP A 564 -7.72 4.72 -8.19
CA ASP A 564 -7.30 4.92 -9.58
C ASP A 564 -6.25 6.03 -9.73
N ASP A 565 -5.47 5.91 -10.79
CA ASP A 565 -4.51 6.93 -11.18
C ASP A 565 -5.24 8.15 -11.75
N PHE A 566 -4.62 9.33 -11.66
CA PHE A 566 -5.23 10.58 -12.06
C PHE A 566 -4.19 11.58 -12.54
N ASP A 567 -4.65 12.58 -13.29
CA ASP A 567 -3.83 13.68 -13.78
C ASP A 567 -4.19 15.00 -13.11
N ILE A 568 -3.28 15.96 -13.17
CA ILE A 568 -3.45 17.30 -12.62
C ILE A 568 -3.13 18.36 -13.68
N ASP A 569 -4.01 19.35 -13.87
CA ASP A 569 -3.74 20.46 -14.78
C ASP A 569 -2.64 21.36 -14.20
N ILE A 570 -1.50 21.40 -14.91
CA ILE A 570 -0.33 22.17 -14.52
C ILE A 570 -0.58 23.68 -14.58
N ASN A 571 -1.50 24.16 -15.44
CA ASN A 571 -1.83 25.57 -15.51
C ASN A 571 -2.67 26.01 -14.32
N GLU A 572 -3.62 25.18 -13.87
CA GLU A 572 -4.35 25.47 -12.63
C GLU A 572 -3.41 25.46 -11.41
N LEU A 573 -2.44 24.54 -11.37
CA LEU A 573 -1.40 24.54 -10.34
C LEU A 573 -0.56 25.83 -10.38
N LYS A 574 -0.13 26.28 -11.57
CA LYS A 574 0.61 27.54 -11.75
C LYS A 574 -0.17 28.73 -11.21
N ASP A 575 -1.42 28.87 -11.64
CA ASP A 575 -2.27 29.98 -11.26
C ASP A 575 -2.48 30.00 -9.75
N LEU A 576 -2.71 28.83 -9.13
CA LEU A 576 -2.81 28.72 -7.68
C LEU A 576 -1.50 29.13 -6.99
N LEU A 577 -0.34 28.60 -7.41
CA LEU A 577 0.95 28.92 -6.79
C LEU A 577 1.30 30.41 -6.90
N LEU A 578 0.87 31.11 -7.95
CA LEU A 578 1.02 32.56 -8.07
C LEU A 578 0.25 33.34 -7.00
N THR A 579 -0.87 32.81 -6.50
CA THR A 579 -1.64 33.44 -5.40
C THR A 579 -1.03 33.23 -4.02
N LEU A 580 -0.08 32.30 -3.89
CA LEU A 580 0.57 31.96 -2.62
C LEU A 580 1.89 32.71 -2.37
N LYS A 581 2.37 33.46 -3.37
CA LYS A 581 3.53 34.35 -3.31
C LYS A 581 3.11 35.71 -2.79
#